data_AF-A0A1G0Y047-F1
#
_entry.id   AF-A0A1G0Y047-F1
#
_cell.length_a   1.000
_cell.length_b   1.000
_cell.length_c   1.000
_cell.angle_alpha   90.00
_cell.angle_beta   90.00
_cell.angle_gamma   90.00
#
_symmetry.space_group_name_H-M   'P 1'
#
loop_
_entity.id
_entity.type
_entity.pdbx_description
1 polymer ?
#
loop_
_entity_poly.entity_id
_entity_poly.type
_entity_poly.pdbx_seq_one_letter_code
_entity_poly.pdbx_strand_id
1 'polypeptide(L)'
;MNTTTKGLGLLILITSTYSWAAGPCLPIAEACMKEGYYQGGEKTGKGLIKDCILPMTSKQKSIENTTFSDDVLQACQATIITKMDSMKKS
;
A
#
# COMPACT_ATOMS: atom_id res chain seq x y z
N MET A 1 31.67 -32.16 -7.75
CA MET A 1 32.05 -31.46 -9.00
C MET A 1 30.82 -30.75 -9.55
N ASN A 2 30.74 -29.44 -9.27
CA ASN A 2 30.22 -28.36 -10.11
C ASN A 2 29.71 -28.69 -11.53
N THR A 3 28.48 -28.27 -11.87
CA THR A 3 28.21 -27.11 -12.78
C THR A 3 26.71 -26.77 -12.87
N THR A 4 26.43 -25.47 -12.76
CA THR A 4 25.18 -24.69 -12.87
C THR A 4 24.55 -24.72 -14.28
N THR A 5 23.21 -24.77 -14.38
CA THR A 5 22.45 -24.12 -15.47
C THR A 5 21.10 -23.62 -14.95
N LYS A 6 20.83 -22.35 -15.24
CA LYS A 6 19.72 -21.51 -14.77
C LYS A 6 18.40 -21.93 -15.43
N GLY A 7 17.46 -22.46 -14.64
CA GLY A 7 16.07 -22.67 -15.04
C GLY A 7 15.20 -21.56 -14.47
N LEU A 8 14.81 -20.63 -15.34
CA LEU A 8 13.91 -19.51 -15.12
C LEU A 8 12.50 -20.03 -14.78
N GLY A 9 12.30 -20.44 -13.52
CA GLY A 9 11.02 -20.91 -12.99
C GLY A 9 10.10 -19.77 -12.62
N LEU A 10 9.40 -19.24 -13.63
CA LEU A 10 8.08 -18.59 -13.57
C LEU A 10 7.68 -17.94 -12.22
N LEU A 11 8.23 -16.76 -11.94
CA LEU A 11 7.62 -15.81 -11.00
C LEU A 11 6.29 -15.36 -11.59
N ILE A 12 5.19 -16.04 -11.24
CA ILE A 12 3.84 -15.57 -11.53
C ILE A 12 3.65 -14.27 -10.74
N LEU A 13 3.90 -13.16 -11.42
CA LEU A 13 3.54 -11.81 -11.02
C LEU A 13 2.01 -11.74 -10.95
N ILE A 14 1.43 -12.14 -9.82
CA ILE A 14 0.15 -11.61 -9.37
C ILE A 14 0.38 -10.16 -8.96
N THR A 15 0.60 -9.30 -9.95
CA THR A 15 0.26 -7.88 -9.81
C THR A 15 -1.26 -7.84 -9.81
N SER A 16 -1.88 -8.21 -8.69
CA SER A 16 -3.23 -7.76 -8.37
C SER A 16 -3.11 -6.25 -8.30
N THR A 17 -3.33 -5.63 -9.46
CA THR A 17 -3.17 -4.20 -9.67
C THR A 17 -4.02 -3.53 -8.62
N TYR A 18 -3.35 -2.88 -7.69
CA TYR A 18 -3.95 -1.94 -6.77
C TYR A 18 -4.47 -0.78 -7.61
N SER A 19 -5.59 -0.95 -8.32
CA SER A 19 -6.16 0.10 -9.19
C SER A 19 -6.59 1.32 -8.38
N TRP A 20 -6.66 1.20 -7.05
CA TRP A 20 -6.91 2.30 -6.10
C TRP A 20 -5.61 2.89 -5.50
N ALA A 21 -4.51 2.13 -5.46
CA ALA A 21 -3.20 2.70 -5.12
C ALA A 21 -2.52 3.29 -6.35
N ALA A 22 -2.93 2.93 -7.57
CA ALA A 22 -2.58 3.63 -8.81
C ALA A 22 -3.14 5.06 -8.74
N GLY A 23 -2.31 6.02 -8.30
CA GLY A 23 -2.71 7.40 -8.06
C GLY A 23 -1.92 8.05 -6.92
N PRO A 24 -2.45 9.10 -6.27
CA PRO A 24 -1.72 9.86 -5.24
C PRO A 24 -1.37 9.04 -3.99
N CYS A 25 -2.02 7.89 -3.78
CA CYS A 25 -1.71 6.97 -2.70
C CYS A 25 -0.55 6.00 -2.98
N LEU A 26 -0.10 5.86 -4.24
CA LEU A 26 0.93 4.88 -4.62
C LEU A 26 2.18 4.94 -3.72
N PRO A 27 2.85 6.10 -3.56
CA PRO A 27 4.10 6.13 -2.81
C PRO A 27 3.91 5.83 -1.32
N ILE A 28 2.74 6.17 -0.76
CA ILE A 28 2.40 5.87 0.64
C ILE A 28 2.09 4.37 0.80
N ALA A 29 1.31 3.82 -0.12
CA ALA A 29 0.97 2.40 -0.12
C ALA A 29 2.23 1.53 -0.28
N GLU A 30 3.16 1.90 -1.14
CA GLU A 30 4.44 1.18 -1.29
C GLU A 30 5.27 1.21 -0.02
N ALA A 31 5.37 2.35 0.65
CA ALA A 31 6.08 2.43 1.93
C ALA A 31 5.39 1.57 3.00
N CYS A 32 4.06 1.62 3.07
CA CYS A 32 3.29 0.76 3.96
C CYS A 32 3.53 -0.74 3.67
N MET A 33 3.57 -1.14 2.40
CA MET A 33 3.85 -2.53 2.03
C MET A 33 5.27 -2.96 2.42
N LYS A 34 6.27 -2.07 2.32
CA LYS A 34 7.64 -2.34 2.78
C LYS A 34 7.72 -2.61 4.29
N GLU A 35 6.87 -1.94 5.06
CA GLU A 35 6.71 -2.15 6.51
C GLU A 35 5.88 -3.41 6.86
N GLY A 36 5.41 -4.14 5.85
CA GLY A 36 4.64 -5.38 6.02
C GLY A 36 3.13 -5.16 6.19
N TYR A 37 2.60 -4.01 5.78
CA TYR A 37 1.15 -3.80 5.71
C TYR A 37 0.58 -4.32 4.38
N TYR A 38 -0.58 -4.97 4.42
CA TYR A 38 -1.19 -5.60 3.25
C TYR A 38 -2.71 -5.53 3.27
N GLN A 39 -3.35 -5.71 2.11
CA GLN A 39 -4.80 -5.66 1.99
C GLN A 39 -5.43 -6.87 2.70
N GLY A 40 -6.44 -6.63 3.55
CA GLY A 40 -7.05 -7.66 4.38
C GLY A 40 -6.30 -7.99 5.68
N GLY A 41 -5.16 -7.34 5.94
CA GLY A 41 -4.40 -7.46 7.20
C GLY A 41 -5.03 -6.76 8.41
N GLU A 42 -6.23 -6.17 8.26
CA GLU A 42 -6.91 -5.40 9.31
C GLU A 42 -7.16 -6.23 10.58
N LYS A 43 -7.46 -7.52 10.41
CA LYS A 43 -7.68 -8.44 11.55
C LYS A 43 -6.45 -8.67 12.40
N THR A 44 -5.27 -8.38 11.87
CA THR A 44 -3.96 -8.55 12.54
C THR A 44 -3.27 -7.21 12.78
N GLY A 45 -3.96 -6.07 12.62
CA GLY A 45 -3.39 -4.72 12.77
C GLY A 45 -2.35 -4.36 11.70
N LYS A 46 -2.37 -5.07 10.56
CA LYS A 46 -1.47 -4.89 9.42
C LYS A 46 -2.25 -4.52 8.15
N GLY A 47 -3.43 -3.93 8.31
CA GLY A 47 -4.26 -3.47 7.21
C GLY A 47 -3.61 -2.30 6.48
N LEU A 48 -3.42 -2.45 5.16
CA LEU A 48 -2.80 -1.43 4.32
C LEU A 48 -3.49 -0.06 4.44
N ILE A 49 -4.81 -0.01 4.34
CA ILE A 49 -5.57 1.25 4.43
C ILE A 49 -5.69 1.70 5.88
N LYS A 50 -6.36 0.93 6.73
CA LYS A 50 -6.77 1.41 8.06
C LYS A 50 -5.62 1.55 9.04
N ASP A 51 -4.63 0.67 8.98
CA ASP A 51 -3.53 0.64 9.96
C ASP A 51 -2.27 1.37 9.50
N CYS A 52 -2.14 1.65 8.20
CA CYS A 52 -1.00 2.40 7.66
C CYS A 52 -1.40 3.66 6.90
N ILE A 53 -2.06 3.57 5.74
CA ILE A 53 -2.26 4.76 4.91
C ILE A 53 -3.13 5.82 5.60
N LEU A 54 -4.22 5.43 6.26
CA LEU A 54 -5.11 6.34 6.97
C LEU A 54 -4.38 7.12 8.08
N PRO A 55 -3.68 6.50 9.04
CA PRO A 55 -2.92 7.24 10.05
C PRO A 55 -1.73 8.01 9.47
N MET A 56 -1.14 7.58 8.34
CA MET A 56 -0.12 8.36 7.62
C MET A 56 -0.69 9.66 7.06
N THR A 57 -1.82 9.58 6.34
CA THR A 57 -2.48 10.77 5.76
C THR A 57 -3.02 11.74 6.81
N SER A 58 -3.40 11.22 7.98
CA SER A 58 -3.82 12.05 9.13
C SER A 58 -2.64 12.52 10.01
N LYS A 59 -1.39 12.33 9.58
CA LYS A 59 -0.16 12.68 10.32
C LYS A 59 -0.05 12.07 11.73
N GLN A 60 -0.79 11.00 12.00
CA GLN A 60 -0.73 10.25 13.27
C GLN A 60 0.36 9.19 13.26
N LYS A 61 0.82 8.80 12.07
CA LYS A 61 1.90 7.84 11.85
C LYS A 61 2.84 8.40 10.79
N SER A 62 4.13 8.09 10.93
CA SER A 62 5.13 8.25 9.88
C SER A 62 5.86 6.92 9.73
N ILE A 63 6.33 6.62 8.53
CA ILE A 63 7.27 5.52 8.30
C ILE A 63 8.67 6.11 8.46
N GLU A 64 9.53 5.41 9.19
CA GLU A 64 10.90 5.87 9.40
C GLU A 64 11.61 6.02 8.04
N ASN A 65 12.44 7.05 7.91
CA ASN A 65 13.15 7.37 6.67
C ASN A 65 12.26 7.66 5.45
N THR A 66 10.96 7.90 5.65
CA THR A 66 10.06 8.28 4.57
C THR A 66 9.28 9.53 4.97
N THR A 67 9.36 10.56 4.15
CA THR A 67 8.58 11.79 4.31
C THR A 67 7.81 12.04 3.02
N PHE A 68 6.50 12.19 3.15
CA PHE A 68 5.62 12.54 2.03
C PHE A 68 5.25 14.02 2.13
N SER A 69 5.17 14.69 0.99
CA SER A 69 4.67 16.06 0.94
C SER A 69 3.20 16.12 1.38
N ASP A 70 2.81 17.25 1.97
CA ASP A 70 1.43 17.51 2.38
C ASP A 70 0.42 17.30 1.23
N ASP A 71 0.74 17.73 0.01
CA ASP A 71 -0.07 17.48 -1.18
C ASP A 71 -0.33 15.99 -1.42
N VAL A 72 0.69 15.13 -1.25
CA VAL A 72 0.57 13.68 -1.46
C VAL A 72 -0.30 13.06 -0.37
N LEU A 73 -0.11 13.49 0.88
CA LEU A 73 -0.92 13.04 2.02
C LEU A 73 -2.40 13.43 1.83
N GLN A 74 -2.68 14.68 1.46
CA GLN A 74 -4.04 15.19 1.25
C GLN A 74 -4.72 14.54 0.04
N ALA A 75 -4.02 14.43 -1.09
CA ALA A 75 -4.55 13.81 -2.30
C ALA A 75 -4.87 12.32 -2.06
N CYS A 76 -4.01 11.62 -1.29
CA CYS A 76 -4.27 10.25 -0.92
C CYS A 76 -5.46 10.12 0.06
N GLN A 77 -5.53 11.00 1.06
CA GLN A 77 -6.64 11.01 2.02
C GLN A 77 -8.00 11.15 1.32
N ALA A 78 -8.12 12.13 0.40
CA ALA A 78 -9.33 12.36 -0.37
C ALA A 78 -9.71 11.13 -1.20
N THR A 79 -8.72 10.51 -1.85
CA THR A 79 -8.93 9.29 -2.66
C THR A 79 -9.48 8.15 -1.80
N ILE A 80 -8.91 7.92 -0.62
CA ILE A 80 -9.35 6.83 0.28
C ILE A 80 -10.74 7.10 0.84
N ILE A 81 -11.04 8.33 1.25
CA ILE A 81 -12.37 8.71 1.74
C ILE A 81 -13.43 8.43 0.65
N THR A 82 -13.19 8.86 -0.59
CA THR A 82 -14.09 8.60 -1.71
C THR A 82 -14.25 7.10 -2.01
N LYS A 83 -13.16 6.33 -1.95
CA LYS A 83 -13.21 4.87 -2.19
C LYS A 83 -13.91 4.12 -1.06
N MET A 84 -13.67 4.47 0.19
CA MET A 84 -14.35 3.86 1.35
C MET A 84 -15.85 4.14 1.33
N ASP A 85 -16.27 5.34 0.93
CA ASP A 85 -17.69 5.67 0.73
C ASP A 85 -18.32 4.83 -0.39
N SER A 86 -17.59 4.67 -1.51
CA SER A 86 -18.02 3.85 -2.65
C SER A 86 -18.13 2.36 -2.32
N MET A 87 -17.27 1.84 -1.43
CA MET A 87 -17.30 0.44 -0.97
C MET A 87 -18.40 0.16 0.06
N LYS A 88 -18.88 1.18 0.79
CA LYS A 88 -19.96 1.03 1.79
C LYS A 88 -21.35 0.97 1.13
N LYS A 89 -21.46 1.34 -0.15
CA LYS A 89 -22.71 1.40 -0.91
C LYS A 89 -22.96 0.16 -1.79
N SER A 90 -22.12 -0.87 -1.70
CA SER A 90 -22.26 -2.11 -2.48
C SER A 90 -22.66 -3.30 -1.62
#